data_AF-A0A136PDS6-F1
#
_entry.id   AF-A0A136PDS6-F1
#
_cell.length_a   1.000
_cell.length_b   1.000
_cell.length_c   1.000
_cell.angle_alpha   90.00
_cell.angle_beta   90.00
_cell.angle_gamma   90.00
#
_symmetry.space_group_name_H-M   'P 1'
#
loop_
_entity.id
_entity.type
_entity.pdbx_description
1 polymer ?
#
loop_
_entity_poly.entity_id
_entity_poly.type
_entity_poly.pdbx_seq_one_letter_code
_entity_poly.pdbx_strand_id
1 'polypeptide(L)'
;MLKTSLFKLQLVCPGCNQNIAVAGITDTETCQNCGRKVDVLKVINENMFGLVHKDKYMTGFLSGSIEQMGGTGAYKLSYSSAQPYCEECFTSIDENSALEAINNDKPYECSCGHKMPVRKADGLLKEFHPKAAGVLNDAYGKDSGKFSADKDNMIVFKCMTCGAGLELNSKTKRNVKCGYCDNDNYLPDTIWTKLHPDKEVQPVFIILDVQENDIKDCISYFLNVTALRAYSRHFDNFIREYFEKPFINESVLSWFKYLLSAENNKQVEFNMDITKIQKNFLDNIKLGYSSHPAELKIAAAEYGNILPEELQLLMAGDKDENVRLALVKNKNLSKSVIKKLQNDPSQAVKESASKIKKGIFSKLFG
;
A
#
# COMPACT_ATOMS: atom_id res chain seq x y z
N MET A 1 -6.17 17.41 0.73
CA MET A 1 -5.03 17.07 1.63
C MET A 1 -4.10 16.19 0.84
N LEU A 2 -2.79 16.42 0.92
CA LEU A 2 -1.85 15.66 0.11
C LEU A 2 -1.54 14.31 0.74
N LYS A 3 -1.54 13.29 -0.11
CA LYS A 3 -1.11 11.93 0.23
C LYS A 3 -0.24 11.38 -0.88
N THR A 4 0.66 10.48 -0.51
CA THR A 4 1.57 9.84 -1.47
C THR A 4 1.18 8.40 -1.68
N SER A 5 1.25 7.97 -2.93
CA SER A 5 1.14 6.57 -3.33
C SER A 5 2.41 6.19 -4.09
N LEU A 6 3.22 5.33 -3.47
CA LEU A 6 4.48 4.81 -3.99
C LEU A 6 4.22 3.56 -4.82
N PHE A 7 4.86 3.46 -5.98
CA PHE A 7 4.81 2.29 -6.86
C PHE A 7 6.19 1.85 -7.33
N LYS A 8 6.41 0.54 -7.37
CA LYS A 8 7.52 -0.12 -8.06
C LYS A 8 6.92 -1.19 -8.94
N LEU A 9 7.05 -1.06 -10.25
CA LEU A 9 6.48 -2.01 -11.21
C LEU A 9 7.58 -2.65 -12.05
N GLN A 10 7.52 -3.97 -12.12
CA GLN A 10 8.37 -4.80 -12.96
C GLN A 10 7.49 -5.73 -13.77
N LEU A 11 7.69 -5.76 -15.09
CA LEU A 11 6.94 -6.62 -16.01
C LEU A 11 7.85 -7.69 -16.58
N VAL A 12 7.30 -8.84 -16.95
CA VAL A 12 8.04 -9.85 -17.73
C VAL A 12 7.79 -9.63 -19.22
N CYS A 13 8.87 -9.47 -19.99
CA CYS A 13 8.77 -9.31 -21.44
C CYS A 13 8.20 -10.59 -22.10
N PRO A 14 7.10 -10.52 -22.88
CA PRO A 14 6.55 -11.69 -23.57
C PRO A 14 7.44 -12.17 -24.73
N GLY A 15 8.49 -11.44 -25.08
CA GLY A 15 9.42 -11.79 -26.18
C GLY A 15 10.61 -12.61 -25.74
N CYS A 16 11.21 -12.27 -24.60
CA CYS A 16 12.44 -12.90 -24.13
C CYS A 16 12.37 -13.37 -22.67
N ASN A 17 11.20 -13.27 -22.03
CA ASN A 17 10.96 -13.60 -20.62
C ASN A 17 11.91 -12.92 -19.62
N GLN A 18 12.50 -11.79 -20.00
CA GLN A 18 13.32 -10.97 -19.11
C GLN A 18 12.48 -9.90 -18.44
N ASN A 19 12.89 -9.51 -17.24
CA ASN A 19 12.22 -8.45 -16.50
C ASN A 19 12.46 -7.07 -17.14
N ILE A 20 11.45 -6.23 -17.05
CA ILE A 20 11.45 -4.83 -17.50
C ILE A 20 11.06 -4.00 -16.29
N ALA A 21 11.99 -3.20 -15.79
CA ALA A 21 11.67 -2.16 -14.81
C ALA A 21 10.89 -1.05 -15.52
N VAL A 22 9.69 -0.75 -15.03
CA VAL A 22 8.87 0.35 -15.55
C VAL A 22 9.29 1.62 -14.80
N ALA A 23 9.81 2.61 -15.52
CA ALA A 23 10.44 3.79 -14.94
C ALA A 23 9.48 4.97 -14.70
N GLY A 24 8.16 4.73 -14.83
CA GLY A 24 7.17 5.79 -14.83
C GLY A 24 5.73 5.30 -15.03
N ILE A 25 4.77 6.21 -14.99
CA ILE A 25 3.38 5.91 -15.38
C ILE A 25 3.26 6.14 -16.88
N THR A 26 3.39 5.06 -17.66
CA THR A 26 3.52 5.03 -19.12
C THR A 26 2.51 4.08 -19.77
N ASP A 27 2.22 4.30 -21.05
CA ASP A 27 1.40 3.40 -21.88
C ASP A 27 2.21 2.19 -22.36
N THR A 28 3.47 2.40 -22.69
CA THR A 28 4.35 1.39 -23.26
C THR A 28 5.76 1.49 -22.68
N GLU A 29 6.44 0.36 -22.64
CA GLU A 29 7.87 0.28 -22.33
C GLU A 29 8.62 -0.54 -23.36
N THR A 30 9.86 -0.15 -23.65
CA THR A 30 10.71 -0.93 -24.55
C THR A 30 11.55 -1.90 -23.73
N CYS A 31 11.43 -3.20 -24.03
CA CYS A 31 12.29 -4.21 -23.42
C CYS A 31 13.74 -3.94 -23.82
N GLN A 32 14.58 -3.62 -22.83
CA GLN A 32 16.02 -3.38 -23.03
C GLN A 32 16.77 -4.66 -23.41
N ASN A 33 16.14 -5.84 -23.37
CA ASN A 33 16.79 -7.08 -23.79
C ASN A 33 16.54 -7.43 -25.27
N CYS A 34 15.28 -7.42 -25.70
CA CYS A 34 14.91 -7.83 -27.07
C CYS A 34 14.38 -6.69 -27.96
N GLY A 35 14.27 -5.47 -27.43
CA GLY A 35 13.74 -4.30 -28.15
C GLY A 35 12.23 -4.35 -28.40
N ARG A 36 11.53 -5.38 -27.92
CA ARG A 36 10.06 -5.47 -28.05
C ARG A 36 9.39 -4.40 -27.20
N LYS A 37 8.42 -3.68 -27.77
CA LYS A 37 7.51 -2.82 -27.02
C LYS A 37 6.51 -3.67 -26.24
N VAL A 38 6.38 -3.38 -24.95
CA VAL A 38 5.44 -4.01 -24.03
C VAL A 38 4.38 -2.98 -23.66
N ASP A 39 3.13 -3.37 -23.76
CA ASP A 39 1.97 -2.55 -23.39
C ASP A 39 1.79 -2.60 -21.88
N VAL A 40 2.15 -1.50 -21.22
CA VAL A 40 2.15 -1.39 -19.76
C VAL A 40 0.73 -1.18 -19.24
N LEU A 41 -0.05 -0.31 -19.89
CA LEU A 41 -1.44 -0.05 -19.50
C LEU A 41 -2.31 -1.29 -19.60
N LYS A 42 -2.14 -2.08 -20.66
CA LYS A 42 -2.86 -3.34 -20.81
C LYS A 42 -2.59 -4.29 -19.65
N VAL A 43 -1.33 -4.46 -19.25
CA VAL A 43 -0.98 -5.32 -18.10
C VAL A 43 -1.55 -4.75 -16.80
N ILE A 44 -1.49 -3.43 -16.60
CA ILE A 44 -2.09 -2.75 -15.45
C ILE A 44 -3.61 -2.99 -15.39
N ASN A 45 -4.31 -2.74 -16.48
CA ASN A 45 -5.77 -2.76 -16.51
C ASN A 45 -6.33 -4.20 -16.51
N GLU A 46 -5.74 -5.11 -17.27
CA GLU A 46 -6.24 -6.49 -17.41
C GLU A 46 -5.76 -7.40 -16.26
N ASN A 47 -4.50 -7.27 -15.81
CA ASN A 47 -3.89 -8.25 -14.89
C ASN A 47 -3.69 -7.73 -13.46
N MET A 48 -3.48 -6.42 -13.26
CA MET A 48 -3.18 -5.88 -11.93
C MET A 48 -4.44 -5.52 -11.14
N PHE A 49 -5.43 -4.91 -11.80
CA PHE A 49 -6.59 -4.36 -11.10
C PHE A 49 -7.92 -5.09 -11.39
N GLY A 50 -8.03 -5.93 -12.44
CA GLY A 50 -9.20 -6.80 -12.66
C GLY A 50 -10.57 -6.17 -12.31
N LEU A 51 -11.34 -6.81 -11.43
CA LEU A 51 -12.65 -6.34 -10.90
C LEU A 51 -12.54 -5.36 -9.71
N VAL A 52 -11.33 -4.90 -9.36
CA VAL A 52 -11.05 -4.05 -8.20
C VAL A 52 -11.11 -2.58 -8.62
N HIS A 53 -11.76 -1.74 -7.81
CA HIS A 53 -11.77 -0.28 -8.03
C HIS A 53 -10.38 0.30 -7.73
N LYS A 54 -9.56 0.41 -8.79
CA LYS A 54 -8.16 0.89 -8.80
C LYS A 54 -7.98 2.19 -8.00
N ASP A 55 -8.89 3.14 -8.18
CA ASP A 55 -8.92 4.45 -7.53
C ASP A 55 -9.18 4.39 -6.01
N LYS A 56 -9.85 3.34 -5.54
CA LYS A 56 -10.13 3.11 -4.10
C LYS A 56 -9.05 2.28 -3.40
N TYR A 57 -8.29 1.51 -4.17
CA TYR A 57 -7.21 0.66 -3.64
C TYR A 57 -5.90 1.44 -3.47
N MET A 58 -5.66 2.45 -4.32
CA MET A 58 -4.37 3.15 -4.41
C MET A 58 -4.26 4.46 -3.61
N THR A 59 -5.24 4.76 -2.79
CA THR A 59 -5.50 6.09 -2.18
C THR A 59 -4.84 6.29 -0.81
N GLY A 60 -3.88 5.45 -0.45
CA GLY A 60 -2.88 5.78 0.58
C GLY A 60 -3.01 5.13 1.95
N PHE A 61 -3.51 3.89 2.07
CA PHE A 61 -3.51 3.16 3.36
C PHE A 61 -2.88 1.77 3.30
N LEU A 62 -2.22 1.44 2.19
CA LEU A 62 -1.76 0.08 1.95
C LEU A 62 -0.33 0.06 1.45
N SER A 63 0.46 -0.78 2.11
CA SER A 63 1.70 -1.28 1.59
C SER A 63 1.62 -2.78 1.33
N GLY A 64 2.17 -3.20 0.21
CA GLY A 64 2.29 -4.62 -0.11
C GLY A 64 3.02 -4.89 -1.41
N SER A 65 3.11 -6.17 -1.73
CA SER A 65 3.69 -6.66 -2.97
C SER A 65 2.78 -7.70 -3.58
N ILE A 66 2.52 -7.60 -4.87
CA ILE A 66 1.78 -8.58 -5.65
C ILE A 66 2.73 -9.11 -6.71
N GLU A 67 2.83 -10.42 -6.79
CA GLU A 67 3.62 -11.12 -7.81
C GLU A 67 2.70 -12.12 -8.51
N GLN A 68 2.53 -11.95 -9.82
CA GLN A 68 1.88 -12.95 -10.66
C GLN A 68 2.96 -13.70 -11.42
N MET A 69 3.17 -14.97 -11.03
CA MET A 69 4.16 -15.84 -11.68
C MET A 69 3.52 -16.63 -12.82
N GLY A 70 4.18 -16.62 -13.99
CA GLY A 70 3.81 -17.44 -15.16
C GLY A 70 2.67 -16.86 -16.01
N GLY A 71 2.71 -17.14 -17.32
CA GLY A 71 1.71 -16.70 -18.31
C GLY A 71 2.02 -15.35 -19.00
N THR A 72 1.19 -14.98 -19.99
CA THR A 72 1.29 -13.67 -20.66
C THR A 72 0.88 -12.56 -19.70
N GLY A 73 1.82 -11.65 -19.41
CA GLY A 73 1.60 -10.50 -18.55
C GLY A 73 1.90 -10.75 -17.07
N ALA A 74 2.86 -11.63 -16.77
CA ALA A 74 3.46 -11.74 -15.44
C ALA A 74 4.08 -10.39 -15.00
N TYR A 75 3.90 -10.05 -13.72
CA TYR A 75 4.37 -8.80 -13.14
C TYR A 75 4.72 -8.94 -11.66
N LYS A 76 5.53 -8.01 -11.19
CA LYS A 76 5.80 -7.74 -9.78
C LYS A 76 5.50 -6.27 -9.51
N LEU A 77 4.54 -6.03 -8.63
CA LEU A 77 4.16 -4.71 -8.15
C LEU A 77 4.50 -4.63 -6.66
N SER A 78 5.18 -3.57 -6.25
CA SER A 78 5.20 -3.14 -4.85
C SER A 78 4.56 -1.76 -4.74
N TYR A 79 3.72 -1.58 -3.73
CA TYR A 79 3.02 -0.31 -3.49
C TYR A 79 3.06 0.05 -2.00
N SER A 80 2.96 1.35 -1.69
CA SER A 80 2.97 1.86 -0.31
C SER A 80 2.35 3.26 -0.19
N SER A 81 1.87 3.61 1.00
CA SER A 81 1.50 4.97 1.41
C SER A 81 2.67 5.80 1.96
N ALA A 82 3.89 5.27 1.84
CA ALA A 82 5.10 5.92 2.35
C ALA A 82 5.29 7.32 1.75
N GLN A 83 5.83 8.23 2.57
CA GLN A 83 6.25 9.55 2.11
C GLN A 83 7.27 9.42 0.97
N PRO A 84 7.28 10.39 0.03
CA PRO A 84 8.28 10.42 -1.00
C PRO A 84 9.68 10.53 -0.39
N TYR A 85 10.67 9.92 -1.02
CA TYR A 85 12.06 10.00 -0.57
C TYR A 85 13.02 10.05 -1.75
N CYS A 86 14.21 10.61 -1.51
CA CYS A 86 15.27 10.61 -2.50
C CYS A 86 15.79 9.19 -2.73
N GLU A 87 15.82 8.73 -3.98
CA GLU A 87 16.31 7.38 -4.32
C GLU A 87 17.83 7.20 -4.10
N GLU A 88 18.59 8.29 -3.97
CA GLU A 88 20.04 8.24 -3.75
C GLU A 88 20.40 8.28 -2.25
N CYS A 89 19.84 9.24 -1.50
CA CYS A 89 20.20 9.44 -0.08
C CYS A 89 19.10 9.04 0.92
N PHE A 90 17.95 8.55 0.43
CA PHE A 90 16.79 8.10 1.23
C PHE A 90 16.18 9.16 2.16
N THR A 91 16.55 10.43 1.99
CA THR A 91 15.96 11.52 2.77
C THR A 91 14.49 11.70 2.39
N SER A 92 13.62 11.78 3.40
CA SER A 92 12.18 12.00 3.22
C SER A 92 11.92 13.39 2.60
N ILE A 93 10.93 13.46 1.73
CA ILE A 93 10.53 14.63 0.96
C ILE A 93 9.11 15.00 1.37
N ASP A 94 8.89 16.26 1.74
CA ASP A 94 7.55 16.78 2.03
C ASP A 94 6.69 16.83 0.77
N GLU A 95 5.42 16.40 0.88
CA GLU A 95 4.50 16.36 -0.26
C GLU A 95 4.23 17.74 -0.88
N ASN A 96 4.24 18.82 -0.09
CA ASN A 96 4.02 20.17 -0.63
C ASN A 96 5.23 20.63 -1.44
N SER A 97 6.44 20.36 -0.96
CA SER A 97 7.68 20.66 -1.69
C SER A 97 7.75 19.89 -3.00
N ALA A 98 7.35 18.61 -3.00
CA ALA A 98 7.24 17.82 -4.22
C ALA A 98 6.18 18.41 -5.18
N LEU A 99 5.01 18.80 -4.66
CA LEU A 99 3.94 19.40 -5.46
C LEU A 99 4.33 20.77 -6.03
N GLU A 100 5.10 21.56 -5.30
CA GLU A 100 5.63 22.84 -5.80
C GLU A 100 6.57 22.61 -7.00
N ALA A 101 7.48 21.65 -6.90
CA ALA A 101 8.36 21.27 -8.01
C ALA A 101 7.56 20.81 -9.24
N ILE A 102 6.53 19.97 -9.02
CA ILE A 102 5.57 19.53 -10.05
C ILE A 102 4.86 20.73 -10.70
N ASN A 103 4.32 21.65 -9.91
CA ASN A 103 3.56 22.80 -10.39
C ASN A 103 4.42 23.77 -11.21
N ASN A 104 5.69 23.90 -10.82
CA ASN A 104 6.68 24.72 -11.51
C ASN A 104 7.35 24.01 -12.70
N ASP A 105 7.02 22.73 -12.93
CA ASP A 105 7.62 21.89 -13.97
C ASP A 105 9.16 21.83 -13.91
N LYS A 106 9.70 21.79 -12.68
CA LYS A 106 11.14 21.71 -12.42
C LYS A 106 11.46 20.41 -11.71
N PRO A 107 12.57 19.72 -12.07
CA PRO A 107 13.03 18.56 -11.31
C PRO A 107 13.14 18.91 -9.82
N TYR A 108 12.69 17.98 -8.96
CA TYR A 108 12.88 18.14 -7.53
C TYR A 108 14.36 17.92 -7.22
N GLU A 109 14.99 18.90 -6.59
CA GLU A 109 16.41 18.83 -6.21
C GLU A 109 16.50 18.48 -4.72
N CYS A 110 17.04 17.31 -4.42
CA CYS A 110 17.29 16.88 -3.07
C CYS A 110 18.47 17.65 -2.47
N SER A 111 18.53 17.74 -1.14
CA SER A 111 19.67 18.33 -0.41
C SER A 111 21.01 17.64 -0.70
N CYS A 112 21.01 16.38 -1.15
CA CYS A 112 22.22 15.68 -1.59
C CYS A 112 22.68 16.06 -3.00
N GLY A 113 21.92 16.90 -3.72
CA GLY A 113 22.18 17.27 -5.11
C GLY A 113 21.51 16.37 -6.15
N HIS A 114 20.87 15.26 -5.73
CA HIS A 114 20.13 14.39 -6.64
C HIS A 114 18.93 15.11 -7.25
N LYS A 115 18.66 14.86 -8.53
CA LYS A 115 17.54 15.48 -9.25
C LYS A 115 16.53 14.43 -9.67
N MET A 116 15.32 14.55 -9.15
CA MET A 116 14.23 13.64 -9.44
C MET A 116 13.28 14.26 -10.46
N PRO A 117 12.97 13.59 -11.56
CA PRO A 117 12.05 14.10 -12.57
C PRO A 117 10.62 14.20 -12.01
N VAL A 118 9.92 15.28 -12.37
CA VAL A 118 8.51 15.48 -12.01
C VAL A 118 7.62 15.52 -13.25
N ARG A 119 6.33 15.21 -13.11
CA ARG A 119 5.33 15.40 -14.15
C ARG A 119 4.00 15.83 -13.55
N LYS A 120 3.35 16.83 -14.16
CA LYS A 120 1.99 17.26 -13.82
C LYS A 120 0.98 16.19 -14.18
N ALA A 121 -0.15 16.16 -13.48
CA ALA A 121 -1.22 15.24 -13.83
C ALA A 121 -1.76 15.53 -15.24
N ASP A 122 -1.58 14.57 -16.13
CA ASP A 122 -2.15 14.54 -17.47
C ASP A 122 -3.24 13.46 -17.58
N GLY A 123 -3.81 13.27 -18.77
CA GLY A 123 -4.88 12.29 -19.00
C GLY A 123 -4.49 10.87 -18.58
N LEU A 124 -3.25 10.46 -18.86
CA LEU A 124 -2.74 9.15 -18.51
C LEU A 124 -2.63 8.98 -16.99
N LEU A 125 -2.09 9.98 -16.28
CA LEU A 125 -1.98 9.92 -14.83
C LEU A 125 -3.37 9.99 -14.16
N LYS A 126 -4.33 10.70 -14.76
CA LYS A 126 -5.72 10.78 -14.29
C LYS A 126 -6.50 9.49 -14.54
N GLU A 127 -6.25 8.80 -15.65
CA GLU A 127 -6.74 7.43 -15.90
C GLU A 127 -6.11 6.44 -14.92
N PHE A 128 -4.85 6.66 -14.56
CA PHE A 128 -4.21 5.88 -13.52
C PHE A 128 -4.84 6.13 -12.14
N HIS A 129 -5.04 7.39 -11.77
CA HIS A 129 -5.71 7.76 -10.52
C HIS A 129 -6.40 9.13 -10.64
N PRO A 130 -7.74 9.23 -10.46
CA PRO A 130 -8.49 10.47 -10.71
C PRO A 130 -8.04 11.63 -9.81
N LYS A 131 -7.61 11.33 -8.58
CA LYS A 131 -7.10 12.30 -7.59
C LYS A 131 -5.62 12.65 -7.72
N ALA A 132 -4.90 12.14 -8.73
CA ALA A 132 -3.49 12.49 -8.90
C ALA A 132 -3.32 13.99 -9.18
N ALA A 133 -2.53 14.67 -8.36
CA ALA A 133 -2.10 16.06 -8.57
C ALA A 133 -0.83 16.12 -9.42
N GLY A 134 0.01 15.10 -9.31
CA GLY A 134 1.18 14.89 -10.15
C GLY A 134 2.00 13.71 -9.68
N VAL A 135 3.19 13.57 -10.25
CA VAL A 135 4.06 12.43 -9.99
C VAL A 135 5.52 12.88 -9.92
N LEU A 136 6.22 12.33 -8.94
CA LEU A 136 7.64 12.52 -8.70
C LEU A 136 8.37 11.20 -9.02
N ASN A 137 9.59 11.36 -9.52
CA ASN A 137 10.44 10.30 -10.04
C ASN A 137 9.86 9.55 -11.24
N ASP A 138 9.20 10.29 -12.14
CA ASP A 138 8.61 9.73 -13.34
C ASP A 138 9.46 10.02 -14.58
N ALA A 139 10.00 8.97 -15.19
CA ALA A 139 10.80 9.06 -16.41
C ALA A 139 9.96 9.09 -17.70
N TYR A 140 8.62 9.06 -17.63
CA TYR A 140 7.76 9.10 -18.81
C TYR A 140 8.04 10.33 -19.68
N GLY A 141 8.26 10.08 -20.97
CA GLY A 141 8.53 11.13 -21.97
C GLY A 141 9.85 11.89 -21.78
N LYS A 142 10.71 11.45 -20.85
CA LYS A 142 12.03 12.05 -20.62
C LYS A 142 13.11 11.11 -21.12
N ASP A 143 14.06 11.65 -21.89
CA ASP A 143 15.26 10.92 -22.28
C ASP A 143 15.98 10.46 -21.00
N SER A 144 16.01 9.14 -20.78
CA SER A 144 16.63 8.52 -19.61
C SER A 144 18.13 8.84 -19.46
N GLY A 145 18.76 9.41 -20.50
CA GLY A 145 20.17 9.79 -20.50
C GLY A 145 20.52 11.11 -19.79
N LYS A 146 19.56 11.76 -19.09
CA LYS A 146 19.83 13.00 -18.31
C LYS A 146 19.81 12.83 -16.79
N PHE A 147 19.37 11.67 -16.27
CA PHE A 147 19.18 11.48 -14.83
C PHE A 147 19.95 10.28 -14.25
N SER A 148 20.44 9.37 -15.08
CA SER A 148 21.60 8.55 -14.73
C SER A 148 22.84 9.19 -15.34
N ALA A 149 23.91 9.31 -14.56
CA ALA A 149 25.24 9.46 -15.13
C ALA A 149 25.58 8.15 -15.85
N ASP A 150 25.07 7.99 -17.08
CA ASP A 150 25.51 6.95 -17.98
C ASP A 150 27.01 7.17 -18.19
N LYS A 151 27.83 6.37 -17.50
CA LYS A 151 29.20 6.17 -17.92
C LYS A 151 29.10 5.55 -19.31
N ASP A 152 29.40 6.37 -20.31
CA ASP A 152 29.43 6.02 -21.72
C ASP A 152 30.54 4.97 -21.93
N ASN A 153 30.27 3.73 -21.54
CA ASN A 153 31.20 2.62 -21.62
C ASN A 153 31.16 2.10 -23.05
N MET A 154 32.05 2.62 -23.88
CA MET A 154 32.27 2.11 -25.23
C MET A 154 32.95 0.74 -25.15
N ILE A 155 32.30 -0.29 -25.68
CA ILE A 155 32.83 -1.65 -25.76
C ILE A 155 33.17 -1.94 -27.21
N VAL A 156 34.41 -2.35 -27.48
CA VAL A 156 34.79 -2.83 -28.81
C VAL A 156 34.58 -4.34 -28.86
N PHE A 157 33.67 -4.79 -29.73
CA PHE A 157 33.40 -6.21 -30.00
C PHE A 157 33.89 -6.60 -31.38
N LYS A 158 34.40 -7.80 -31.58
CA LYS A 158 34.86 -8.23 -32.91
C LYS A 158 33.69 -8.80 -33.72
N CYS A 159 33.55 -8.35 -34.96
CA CYS A 159 32.64 -8.94 -35.91
C CYS A 159 32.94 -10.45 -36.07
N MET A 160 31.91 -11.27 -35.97
CA MET A 160 32.03 -12.74 -35.99
C MET A 160 32.42 -13.29 -37.37
N THR A 161 32.26 -12.49 -38.43
CA THR A 161 32.58 -12.88 -39.82
C THR A 161 33.95 -12.38 -40.28
N CYS A 162 34.17 -11.05 -40.28
CA CYS A 162 35.39 -10.45 -40.82
C CYS A 162 36.42 -10.04 -39.75
N GLY A 163 36.10 -10.16 -38.46
CA GLY A 163 36.99 -9.80 -37.36
C GLY A 163 37.14 -8.29 -37.11
N ALA A 164 36.48 -7.43 -37.90
CA ALA A 164 36.55 -5.98 -37.71
C ALA A 164 35.97 -5.54 -36.36
N GLY A 165 36.49 -4.44 -35.80
CA GLY A 165 35.99 -3.86 -34.56
C GLY A 165 34.61 -3.22 -34.75
N LEU A 166 33.67 -3.59 -33.89
CA LEU A 166 32.34 -3.01 -33.74
C LEU A 166 32.34 -2.18 -32.46
N GLU A 167 32.18 -0.88 -32.59
CA GLU A 167 32.03 0.03 -31.46
C GLU A 167 30.60 -0.04 -30.95
N LEU A 168 30.44 -0.51 -29.72
CA LEU A 168 29.15 -0.70 -29.06
C LEU A 168 29.02 0.28 -27.89
N ASN A 169 27.81 0.80 -27.71
CA ASN A 169 27.42 1.70 -26.63
C ASN A 169 26.04 1.31 -26.06
N SER A 170 25.56 2.03 -25.06
CA SER A 170 24.26 1.81 -24.42
C SER A 170 23.06 1.99 -25.37
N LYS A 171 23.24 2.60 -26.55
CA LYS A 171 22.19 2.77 -27.58
C LYS A 171 22.22 1.66 -28.63
N THR A 172 23.19 0.76 -28.56
CA THR A 172 23.40 -0.27 -29.57
C THR A 172 22.36 -1.39 -29.40
N LYS A 173 21.72 -1.77 -30.52
CA LYS A 173 20.72 -2.85 -30.56
C LYS A 173 21.38 -4.23 -30.46
N ARG A 174 20.61 -5.26 -30.10
CA ARG A 174 21.12 -6.63 -29.93
C ARG A 174 21.72 -7.22 -31.21
N ASN A 175 21.19 -6.79 -32.36
CA ASN A 175 21.72 -7.08 -33.68
C ASN A 175 22.39 -5.84 -34.24
N VAL A 176 23.66 -5.96 -34.61
CA VAL A 176 24.50 -4.86 -35.12
C VAL A 176 25.05 -5.23 -36.49
N LYS A 177 24.80 -4.38 -37.49
CA LYS A 177 25.44 -4.52 -38.80
C LYS A 177 26.91 -4.12 -38.73
N CYS A 178 27.78 -4.95 -39.26
CA CYS A 178 29.19 -4.61 -39.41
C CYS A 178 29.35 -3.60 -40.54
N GLY A 179 29.92 -2.43 -40.27
CA GLY A 179 30.20 -1.42 -41.32
C GLY A 179 31.30 -1.80 -42.32
N TYR A 180 31.98 -2.93 -42.14
CA TYR A 180 33.06 -3.39 -43.02
C TYR A 180 32.63 -4.50 -43.99
N CYS A 181 31.80 -5.45 -43.53
CA CYS A 181 31.38 -6.60 -44.35
C CYS A 181 29.85 -6.75 -44.42
N ASP A 182 29.10 -5.77 -43.93
CA ASP A 182 27.63 -5.70 -43.88
C ASP A 182 26.90 -6.86 -43.19
N ASN A 183 27.64 -7.76 -42.53
CA ASN A 183 27.07 -8.90 -41.84
C ASN A 183 26.38 -8.49 -40.53
N ASP A 184 25.26 -9.13 -40.22
CA ASP A 184 24.54 -8.95 -38.96
C ASP A 184 25.23 -9.74 -37.84
N ASN A 185 25.61 -9.04 -36.76
CA ASN A 185 26.23 -9.63 -35.58
C ASN A 185 25.23 -9.63 -34.42
N TYR A 186 24.91 -10.83 -33.94
CA TYR A 186 24.13 -11.00 -32.71
C TYR A 186 25.07 -10.87 -31.50
N LEU A 187 24.83 -9.88 -30.65
CA LEU A 187 25.66 -9.67 -29.47
C LEU A 187 25.46 -10.80 -28.45
N PRO A 188 26.51 -11.40 -27.86
CA PRO A 188 26.38 -12.35 -26.76
C PRO A 188 25.80 -11.73 -25.48
N ASP A 189 25.18 -12.52 -24.61
CA ASP A 189 24.51 -12.02 -23.40
C ASP A 189 25.46 -11.26 -22.47
N THR A 190 26.69 -11.73 -22.35
CA THR A 190 27.72 -11.10 -21.49
C THR A 190 28.08 -9.68 -21.91
N ILE A 191 28.06 -9.37 -23.21
CA ILE A 191 28.32 -8.03 -23.73
C ILE A 191 27.04 -7.21 -23.65
N TRP A 192 25.91 -7.84 -23.94
CA TRP A 192 24.61 -7.18 -23.88
C TRP A 192 24.27 -6.69 -22.47
N THR A 193 24.38 -7.52 -21.45
CA THR A 193 24.12 -7.14 -20.05
C THR A 193 25.10 -6.08 -19.55
N LYS A 194 26.31 -5.98 -20.13
CA LYS A 194 27.25 -4.90 -19.81
C LYS A 194 26.85 -3.56 -20.43
N LEU A 195 26.28 -3.58 -21.64
CA LEU A 195 25.77 -2.39 -22.31
C LEU A 195 24.39 -1.97 -21.79
N HIS A 196 23.61 -2.95 -21.32
CA HIS A 196 22.23 -2.83 -20.86
C HIS A 196 22.05 -3.54 -19.52
N PRO A 197 22.69 -3.04 -18.44
CA PRO A 197 22.51 -3.64 -17.12
C PRO A 197 21.03 -3.57 -16.70
N ASP A 198 20.60 -4.57 -15.92
CA ASP A 198 19.25 -4.57 -15.36
C ASP A 198 19.04 -3.30 -14.54
N LYS A 199 18.11 -2.44 -14.96
CA LYS A 199 17.75 -1.26 -14.18
C LYS A 199 17.08 -1.73 -12.89
N GLU A 200 17.58 -1.26 -11.76
CA GLU A 200 16.86 -1.38 -10.50
C GLU A 200 15.48 -0.72 -10.64
N VAL A 201 14.45 -1.35 -10.07
CA VAL A 201 13.09 -0.82 -10.12
C VAL A 201 13.01 0.39 -9.19
N GLN A 202 13.01 1.58 -9.78
CA GLN A 202 12.92 2.82 -9.04
C GLN A 202 11.49 3.09 -8.56
N PRO A 203 11.32 3.68 -7.36
CA PRO A 203 10.01 4.08 -6.87
C PRO A 203 9.48 5.28 -7.64
N VAL A 204 8.23 5.19 -8.08
CA VAL A 204 7.45 6.31 -8.62
C VAL A 204 6.51 6.79 -7.51
N PHE A 205 6.45 8.09 -7.26
CA PHE A 205 5.64 8.67 -6.18
C PHE A 205 4.52 9.51 -6.76
N ILE A 206 3.29 9.03 -6.67
CA ILE A 206 2.11 9.78 -7.11
C ILE A 206 1.61 10.63 -5.94
N ILE A 207 1.57 11.95 -6.15
CA ILE A 207 0.99 12.89 -5.20
C ILE A 207 -0.50 12.97 -5.48
N LEU A 208 -1.32 12.65 -4.48
CA LEU A 208 -2.77 12.63 -4.53
C LEU A 208 -3.33 13.83 -3.76
N ASP A 209 -4.26 14.56 -4.36
CA ASP A 209 -5.08 15.52 -3.64
C ASP A 209 -6.41 14.86 -3.26
N VAL A 210 -6.48 14.40 -2.02
CA VAL A 210 -7.63 13.65 -1.49
C VAL A 210 -8.42 14.50 -0.51
N GLN A 211 -9.72 14.28 -0.42
CA GLN A 211 -10.57 14.83 0.62
C GLN A 211 -10.74 13.80 1.74
N GLU A 212 -11.25 14.25 2.89
CA GLU A 212 -11.54 13.36 4.02
C GLU A 212 -12.51 12.25 3.61
N ASN A 213 -13.52 12.54 2.78
CA ASN A 213 -14.45 11.53 2.28
C ASN A 213 -13.78 10.50 1.35
N ASP A 214 -12.79 10.92 0.54
CA ASP A 214 -12.04 9.97 -0.29
C ASP A 214 -11.31 8.96 0.60
N ILE A 215 -10.69 9.43 1.69
CA ILE A 215 -10.05 8.58 2.70
C ILE A 215 -11.08 7.61 3.29
N LYS A 216 -12.24 8.10 3.72
CA LYS A 216 -13.33 7.27 4.28
C LYS A 216 -13.75 6.18 3.31
N ASP A 217 -13.96 6.50 2.03
CA ASP A 217 -14.38 5.55 1.01
C ASP A 217 -13.33 4.48 0.73
N CYS A 218 -12.05 4.85 0.74
CA CYS A 218 -10.94 3.93 0.47
C CYS A 218 -10.74 2.95 1.61
N ILE A 219 -10.89 3.43 2.85
CA ILE A 219 -10.87 2.57 4.01
C ILE A 219 -12.12 1.68 4.03
N SER A 220 -13.29 2.22 3.72
CA SER A 220 -14.52 1.41 3.57
C SER A 220 -14.32 0.28 2.55
N TYR A 221 -13.75 0.62 1.40
CA TYR A 221 -13.45 -0.33 0.34
C TYR A 221 -12.42 -1.37 0.78
N PHE A 222 -11.31 -0.93 1.37
CA PHE A 222 -10.27 -1.81 1.90
C PHE A 222 -10.81 -2.76 2.97
N LEU A 223 -11.56 -2.25 3.94
CA LEU A 223 -12.15 -3.06 5.00
C LEU A 223 -13.17 -4.06 4.44
N ASN A 224 -13.87 -3.72 3.35
CA ASN A 224 -14.76 -4.63 2.65
C ASN A 224 -14.02 -5.63 1.74
N VAL A 225 -12.86 -5.29 1.17
CA VAL A 225 -12.16 -6.16 0.21
C VAL A 225 -11.07 -7.00 0.88
N THR A 226 -10.22 -6.39 1.69
CA THR A 226 -9.06 -7.05 2.29
C THR A 226 -9.41 -7.82 3.56
N ALA A 227 -10.34 -7.31 4.36
CA ALA A 227 -10.81 -8.03 5.54
C ALA A 227 -11.65 -9.25 5.15
N LEU A 228 -12.49 -9.13 4.12
CA LEU A 228 -13.36 -10.22 3.69
C LEU A 228 -12.68 -11.26 2.76
N ARG A 229 -11.48 -11.03 2.18
CA ARG A 229 -11.01 -11.93 1.09
C ARG A 229 -9.60 -12.52 1.09
N ALA A 230 -8.51 -11.99 1.69
CA ALA A 230 -7.21 -12.67 1.44
C ALA A 230 -5.93 -12.46 2.28
N TYR A 231 -5.66 -11.38 3.03
CA TYR A 231 -4.24 -11.13 3.42
C TYR A 231 -3.98 -10.61 4.85
N SER A 232 -3.32 -11.44 5.67
CA SER A 232 -2.90 -11.11 7.05
C SER A 232 -1.96 -9.92 7.17
N ARG A 233 -0.96 -9.84 6.27
CA ARG A 233 0.06 -8.79 6.31
C ARG A 233 -0.51 -7.40 6.08
N HIS A 234 -1.53 -7.28 5.22
CA HIS A 234 -2.20 -6.01 4.96
C HIS A 234 -3.00 -5.53 6.16
N PHE A 235 -3.65 -6.46 6.86
CA PHE A 235 -4.34 -6.17 8.11
C PHE A 235 -3.36 -5.67 9.18
N ASP A 236 -2.23 -6.35 9.37
CA ASP A 236 -1.24 -5.96 10.38
C ASP A 236 -0.65 -4.57 10.12
N ASN A 237 -0.36 -4.23 8.86
CA ASN A 237 0.09 -2.89 8.46
C ASN A 237 -0.99 -1.83 8.74
N PHE A 238 -2.26 -2.12 8.40
CA PHE A 238 -3.37 -1.22 8.68
C PHE A 238 -3.52 -0.97 10.19
N ILE A 239 -3.47 -2.01 11.03
CA ILE A 239 -3.55 -1.86 12.48
C ILE A 239 -2.43 -0.96 12.99
N ARG A 240 -1.18 -1.19 12.58
CA ARG A 240 -0.05 -0.34 12.99
C ARG A 240 -0.29 1.12 12.62
N GLU A 241 -0.58 1.42 11.35
CA GLU A 241 -0.78 2.78 10.86
C GLU A 241 -2.01 3.46 11.49
N TYR A 242 -3.10 2.71 11.68
CA TYR A 242 -4.31 3.22 12.32
C TYR A 242 -4.05 3.65 13.77
N PHE A 243 -3.34 2.84 14.55
CA PHE A 243 -3.07 3.15 15.95
C PHE A 243 -1.97 4.21 16.15
N GLU A 244 -1.14 4.48 15.14
CA GLU A 244 -0.24 5.64 15.12
C GLU A 244 -1.01 6.97 15.02
N LYS A 245 -2.09 7.01 14.21
CA LYS A 245 -2.94 8.20 14.04
C LYS A 245 -4.42 7.80 13.90
N PRO A 246 -5.11 7.53 15.02
CA PRO A 246 -6.50 7.08 14.99
C PRO A 246 -7.41 8.13 14.35
N PHE A 247 -8.30 7.68 13.46
CA PHE A 247 -9.35 8.49 12.88
C PHE A 247 -10.66 7.70 12.92
N ILE A 248 -11.78 8.37 13.15
CA ILE A 248 -13.09 7.70 13.23
C ILE A 248 -14.02 8.26 12.16
N ASN A 249 -14.62 7.34 11.41
CA ASN A 249 -15.75 7.62 10.52
C ASN A 249 -16.78 6.50 10.64
N GLU A 250 -17.97 6.71 10.08
CA GLU A 250 -19.08 5.77 10.21
C GLU A 250 -18.77 4.38 9.65
N SER A 251 -18.09 4.31 8.51
CA SER A 251 -17.73 3.03 7.88
C SER A 251 -16.72 2.24 8.70
N VAL A 252 -15.69 2.92 9.19
CA VAL A 252 -14.63 2.33 10.03
C VAL A 252 -15.20 1.85 11.34
N LEU A 253 -16.07 2.66 11.95
CA LEU A 253 -16.75 2.29 13.18
C LEU A 253 -17.68 1.09 12.96
N SER A 254 -18.43 1.07 11.86
CA SER A 254 -19.30 -0.06 11.49
C SER A 254 -18.50 -1.34 11.29
N TRP A 255 -17.34 -1.23 10.65
CA TRP A 255 -16.45 -2.36 10.48
C TRP A 255 -15.81 -2.82 11.80
N PHE A 256 -15.38 -1.91 12.68
CA PHE A 256 -14.88 -2.32 14.01
C PHE A 256 -15.95 -3.08 14.79
N LYS A 257 -17.19 -2.59 14.78
CA LYS A 257 -18.32 -3.29 15.39
C LYS A 257 -18.49 -4.70 14.81
N TYR A 258 -18.43 -4.83 13.48
CA TYR A 258 -18.51 -6.11 12.79
C TYR A 258 -17.36 -7.05 13.15
N LEU A 259 -16.12 -6.57 13.08
CA LEU A 259 -14.91 -7.31 13.44
C LEU A 259 -14.97 -7.81 14.88
N LEU A 260 -15.30 -6.92 15.82
CA LEU A 260 -15.26 -7.21 17.25
C LEU A 260 -16.37 -8.15 17.70
N SER A 261 -17.54 -8.08 17.06
CA SER A 261 -18.70 -8.90 17.38
C SER A 261 -18.73 -10.26 16.68
N ALA A 262 -17.85 -10.47 15.69
CA ALA A 262 -17.76 -11.72 14.96
C ALA A 262 -17.49 -12.92 15.90
N GLU A 263 -18.31 -13.96 15.78
CA GLU A 263 -18.20 -15.19 16.57
C GLU A 263 -17.31 -16.23 15.87
N ASN A 264 -17.21 -16.16 14.55
CA ASN A 264 -16.44 -17.10 13.75
C ASN A 264 -16.08 -16.52 12.38
N ASN A 265 -15.12 -17.15 11.71
CA ASN A 265 -14.63 -16.74 10.40
C ASN A 265 -15.72 -16.77 9.30
N LYS A 266 -16.77 -17.61 9.43
CA LYS A 266 -17.82 -17.73 8.41
C LYS A 266 -18.69 -16.49 8.34
N GLN A 267 -19.01 -15.87 9.48
CA GLN A 267 -19.81 -14.65 9.52
C GLN A 267 -19.13 -13.55 8.71
N VAL A 268 -17.82 -13.45 8.84
CA VAL A 268 -17.04 -12.35 8.28
C VAL A 268 -16.34 -12.72 6.96
N GLU A 269 -16.53 -13.92 6.44
CA GLU A 269 -15.82 -14.45 5.25
C GLU A 269 -14.28 -14.35 5.32
N PHE A 270 -13.69 -14.16 6.50
CA PHE A 270 -12.24 -14.03 6.65
C PHE A 270 -11.56 -15.37 6.36
N ASN A 271 -10.53 -15.36 5.52
CA ASN A 271 -9.63 -16.50 5.33
C ASN A 271 -8.57 -16.61 6.45
N MET A 272 -8.85 -16.05 7.62
CA MET A 272 -7.93 -15.91 8.76
C MET A 272 -8.66 -16.16 10.07
N ASP A 273 -7.92 -16.57 11.11
CA ASP A 273 -8.47 -16.72 12.46
C ASP A 273 -8.90 -15.36 13.05
N ILE A 274 -10.21 -15.13 13.06
CA ILE A 274 -10.84 -13.92 13.58
C ILE A 274 -10.48 -13.65 15.04
N THR A 275 -10.27 -14.69 15.84
CA THR A 275 -9.92 -14.57 17.26
C THR A 275 -8.54 -13.95 17.43
N LYS A 276 -7.57 -14.39 16.61
CA LYS A 276 -6.21 -13.83 16.61
C LYS A 276 -6.23 -12.36 16.21
N ILE A 277 -7.05 -12.03 15.22
CA ILE A 277 -7.22 -10.66 14.72
C ILE A 277 -7.83 -9.75 15.79
N GLN A 278 -8.95 -10.17 16.37
CA GLN A 278 -9.61 -9.45 17.46
C GLN A 278 -8.65 -9.24 18.63
N LYS A 279 -7.85 -10.25 18.98
CA LYS A 279 -6.87 -10.15 20.06
C LYS A 279 -5.82 -9.07 19.75
N ASN A 280 -5.22 -9.10 18.56
CA ASN A 280 -4.24 -8.09 18.15
C ASN A 280 -4.85 -6.68 18.17
N PHE A 281 -6.08 -6.53 17.69
CA PHE A 281 -6.80 -5.26 17.71
C PHE A 281 -7.00 -4.73 19.15
N LEU A 282 -7.46 -5.59 20.06
CA LEU A 282 -7.70 -5.24 21.45
C LEU A 282 -6.41 -4.97 22.22
N ASP A 283 -5.32 -5.69 21.91
CA ASP A 283 -3.99 -5.42 22.46
C ASP A 283 -3.50 -4.02 22.07
N ASN A 284 -3.76 -3.57 20.83
CA ASN A 284 -3.45 -2.20 20.40
C ASN A 284 -4.37 -1.14 21.04
N ILE A 285 -5.64 -1.46 21.32
CA ILE A 285 -6.49 -0.55 22.12
C ILE A 285 -5.93 -0.40 23.54
N LYS A 286 -5.45 -1.49 24.12
CA LYS A 286 -4.82 -1.45 25.44
C LYS A 286 -3.54 -0.61 25.41
N LEU A 287 -2.69 -0.80 24.40
CA LEU A 287 -1.49 0.00 24.15
C LEU A 287 -1.86 1.42 23.69
N GLY A 288 -1.98 2.36 24.62
CA GLY A 288 -2.41 3.74 24.31
C GLY A 288 -3.89 4.01 24.61
N TYR A 289 -4.50 3.20 25.48
CA TYR A 289 -5.89 3.37 25.92
C TYR A 289 -6.30 4.83 26.19
N SER A 290 -5.47 5.57 26.92
CA SER A 290 -5.73 6.95 27.31
C SER A 290 -5.73 7.96 26.16
N SER A 291 -5.05 7.65 25.04
CA SER A 291 -4.95 8.50 23.85
C SER A 291 -5.99 8.17 22.78
N HIS A 292 -6.68 7.04 22.89
CA HIS A 292 -7.62 6.60 21.86
C HIS A 292 -8.94 7.38 21.89
N PRO A 293 -9.57 7.62 20.71
CA PRO A 293 -10.87 8.27 20.61
C PRO A 293 -11.96 7.56 21.42
N ALA A 294 -12.93 8.31 21.94
CA ALA A 294 -14.02 7.77 22.74
C ALA A 294 -14.86 6.74 21.96
N GLU A 295 -15.11 7.02 20.68
CA GLU A 295 -15.90 6.19 19.78
C GLU A 295 -15.26 4.81 19.56
N LEU A 296 -13.92 4.76 19.46
CA LEU A 296 -13.18 3.51 19.36
C LEU A 296 -13.34 2.68 20.63
N LYS A 297 -13.17 3.33 21.79
CA LYS A 297 -13.32 2.69 23.11
C LYS A 297 -14.75 2.18 23.31
N ILE A 298 -15.76 2.96 22.90
CA ILE A 298 -17.18 2.58 22.94
C ILE A 298 -17.44 1.34 22.07
N ALA A 299 -16.92 1.31 20.84
CA ALA A 299 -17.08 0.15 19.96
C ALA A 299 -16.42 -1.11 20.55
N ALA A 300 -15.20 -0.98 21.06
CA ALA A 300 -14.50 -2.08 21.72
C ALA A 300 -15.22 -2.57 22.98
N ALA A 301 -15.72 -1.64 23.80
CA ALA A 301 -16.45 -1.93 25.02
C ALA A 301 -17.76 -2.68 24.72
N GLU A 302 -18.57 -2.22 23.77
CA GLU A 302 -19.90 -2.80 23.49
C GLU A 302 -19.81 -4.10 22.68
N TYR A 303 -18.92 -4.16 21.67
CA TYR A 303 -18.91 -5.25 20.68
C TYR A 303 -17.78 -6.25 20.87
N GLY A 304 -16.77 -6.00 21.73
CA GLY A 304 -15.62 -6.88 21.92
C GLY A 304 -16.01 -8.25 22.50
N ASN A 305 -16.12 -9.26 21.64
CA ASN A 305 -16.53 -10.61 22.05
C ASN A 305 -15.48 -11.29 22.95
N ILE A 306 -14.19 -11.05 22.69
CA ILE A 306 -13.07 -11.62 23.46
C ILE A 306 -12.35 -10.57 24.32
N LEU A 307 -13.07 -9.56 24.80
CA LEU A 307 -12.52 -8.43 25.54
C LEU A 307 -11.78 -8.90 26.82
N PRO A 308 -10.45 -8.74 26.93
CA PRO A 308 -9.68 -9.21 28.08
C PRO A 308 -10.11 -8.53 29.38
N GLU A 309 -10.14 -9.27 30.51
CA GLU A 309 -10.62 -8.74 31.80
C GLU A 309 -9.86 -7.48 32.24
N GLU A 310 -8.55 -7.40 31.99
CA GLU A 310 -7.76 -6.21 32.29
C GLU A 310 -8.25 -4.98 31.52
N LEU A 311 -8.58 -5.14 30.23
CA LEU A 311 -9.13 -4.06 29.40
C LEU A 311 -10.56 -3.71 29.82
N GLN A 312 -11.36 -4.70 30.24
CA GLN A 312 -12.67 -4.45 30.85
C GLN A 312 -12.54 -3.59 32.13
N LEU A 313 -11.57 -3.86 32.99
CA LEU A 313 -11.35 -3.11 34.23
C LEU A 313 -10.89 -1.67 33.97
N LEU A 314 -10.07 -1.46 32.93
CA LEU A 314 -9.70 -0.13 32.43
C LEU A 314 -10.93 0.62 31.93
N MET A 315 -11.74 0.00 31.07
CA MET A 315 -12.97 0.59 30.53
C MET A 315 -14.01 0.90 31.61
N ALA A 316 -14.13 0.06 32.64
CA ALA A 316 -15.01 0.32 33.78
C ALA A 316 -14.53 1.47 34.68
N GLY A 317 -13.30 1.95 34.50
CA GLY A 317 -12.77 3.15 35.16
C GLY A 317 -12.58 4.32 34.20
N ASP A 318 -13.08 4.25 32.97
CA ASP A 318 -12.89 5.32 31.99
C ASP A 318 -13.54 6.62 32.47
N LYS A 319 -12.94 7.77 32.17
CA LYS A 319 -13.50 9.08 32.48
C LYS A 319 -14.81 9.37 31.73
N ASP A 320 -14.95 8.82 30.53
CA ASP A 320 -16.13 8.99 29.69
C ASP A 320 -17.23 8.01 30.12
N GLU A 321 -18.36 8.55 30.56
CA GLU A 321 -19.54 7.76 30.95
C GLU A 321 -20.05 6.88 29.80
N ASN A 322 -19.95 7.33 28.55
CA ASN A 322 -20.44 6.58 27.39
C ASN A 322 -19.64 5.29 27.18
N VAL A 323 -18.33 5.30 27.47
CA VAL A 323 -17.50 4.09 27.43
C VAL A 323 -17.97 3.09 28.50
N ARG A 324 -18.26 3.58 29.71
CA ARG A 324 -18.75 2.72 30.81
C ARG A 324 -20.15 2.16 30.51
N LEU A 325 -21.05 2.97 29.95
CA LEU A 325 -22.38 2.52 29.49
C LEU A 325 -22.29 1.51 28.34
N ALA A 326 -21.38 1.72 27.39
CA ALA A 326 -21.12 0.78 26.30
C ALA A 326 -20.62 -0.57 26.84
N LEU A 327 -19.70 -0.53 27.82
CA LEU A 327 -19.19 -1.74 28.47
C LEU A 327 -20.29 -2.55 29.12
N VAL A 328 -21.25 -1.91 29.81
CA VAL A 328 -22.41 -2.57 30.44
C VAL A 328 -23.24 -3.40 29.45
N LYS A 329 -23.29 -3.02 28.17
CA LYS A 329 -24.02 -3.76 27.13
C LYS A 329 -23.26 -5.00 26.62
N ASN A 330 -21.97 -5.13 26.93
CA ASN A 330 -21.18 -6.29 26.52
C ASN A 330 -21.70 -7.56 27.21
N LYS A 331 -21.84 -8.65 26.45
CA LYS A 331 -22.38 -9.93 26.93
C LYS A 331 -21.37 -10.75 27.75
N ASN A 332 -20.08 -10.44 27.65
CA ASN A 332 -18.98 -11.26 28.17
C ASN A 332 -18.20 -10.56 29.31
N LEU A 333 -18.89 -9.80 30.15
CA LEU A 333 -18.26 -9.12 31.29
C LEU A 333 -17.89 -10.09 32.42
N SER A 334 -16.72 -9.85 33.01
CA SER A 334 -16.30 -10.58 34.20
C SER A 334 -17.13 -10.17 35.44
N LYS A 335 -17.24 -11.07 36.42
CA LYS A 335 -17.96 -10.79 37.67
C LYS A 335 -17.35 -9.62 38.45
N SER A 336 -16.03 -9.43 38.36
CA SER A 336 -15.33 -8.34 39.04
C SER A 336 -15.72 -6.99 38.43
N VAL A 337 -15.80 -6.93 37.10
CA VAL A 337 -16.18 -5.74 36.32
C VAL A 337 -17.64 -5.37 36.56
N ILE A 338 -18.56 -6.35 36.55
CA ILE A 338 -19.98 -6.10 36.86
C ILE A 338 -20.14 -5.46 38.24
N LYS A 339 -19.45 -5.99 39.27
CA LYS A 339 -19.49 -5.40 40.63
C LYS A 339 -18.94 -3.99 40.66
N LYS A 340 -17.88 -3.70 39.90
CA LYS A 340 -17.31 -2.36 39.79
C LYS A 340 -18.33 -1.38 39.19
N LEU A 341 -18.97 -1.74 38.08
CA LEU A 341 -19.98 -0.92 37.40
C LEU A 341 -21.27 -0.73 38.22
N GLN A 342 -21.65 -1.70 39.07
CA GLN A 342 -22.77 -1.55 40.01
C GLN A 342 -22.51 -0.56 41.14
N ASN A 343 -21.23 -0.22 41.38
CA ASN A 343 -20.81 0.80 42.32
C ASN A 343 -20.26 2.05 41.60
N ASP A 344 -20.58 2.22 40.31
CA ASP A 344 -20.11 3.35 39.52
C ASP A 344 -20.59 4.69 40.12
N PRO A 345 -19.82 5.78 40.04
CA PRO A 345 -20.30 7.09 40.46
C PRO A 345 -21.53 7.57 39.66
N SER A 346 -21.65 7.19 38.38
CA SER A 346 -22.80 7.57 37.55
C SER A 346 -24.03 6.74 37.88
N GLN A 347 -25.15 7.43 38.10
CA GLN A 347 -26.44 6.78 38.34
C GLN A 347 -26.92 5.97 37.11
N ALA A 348 -26.70 6.48 35.90
CA ALA A 348 -27.08 5.80 34.66
C ALA A 348 -26.32 4.48 34.48
N VAL A 349 -25.02 4.47 34.79
CA VAL A 349 -24.17 3.26 34.73
C VAL A 349 -24.62 2.24 35.77
N LYS A 350 -24.82 2.67 37.03
CA LYS A 350 -25.31 1.79 38.11
C LYS A 350 -26.62 1.10 37.74
N GLU A 351 -27.62 1.87 37.32
CA GLU A 351 -28.93 1.33 36.96
C GLU A 351 -28.86 0.35 35.79
N SER A 352 -28.01 0.63 34.81
CA SER A 352 -27.79 -0.26 33.68
C SER A 352 -27.07 -1.54 34.11
N ALA A 353 -26.04 -1.43 34.96
CA ALA A 353 -25.28 -2.56 35.47
C ALA A 353 -26.10 -3.45 36.43
N SER A 354 -27.05 -2.88 37.18
CA SER A 354 -27.98 -3.64 38.02
C SER A 354 -28.95 -4.51 37.21
N LYS A 355 -29.24 -4.14 35.96
CA LYS A 355 -30.10 -4.92 35.05
C LYS A 355 -29.39 -6.10 34.40
N ILE A 356 -28.06 -6.18 34.50
CA ILE A 356 -27.30 -7.35 34.02
C ILE A 356 -27.73 -8.56 34.84
N LYS A 357 -28.60 -9.39 34.26
CA LYS A 357 -28.99 -10.67 34.85
C LYS A 357 -27.72 -11.48 35.02
N LYS A 358 -27.48 -12.03 36.21
CA LYS A 358 -26.43 -13.05 36.43
C LYS A 358 -26.78 -14.27 35.57
N GLY A 359 -26.36 -14.26 34.31
CA GLY A 359 -26.40 -15.43 33.45
C GLY A 359 -25.47 -16.46 34.07
N ILE A 360 -26.03 -17.45 34.78
CA ILE A 360 -25.47 -18.78 35.05
C ILE A 360 -26.47 -19.70 35.82
N PHE A 361 -27.62 -19.24 36.33
CA PHE A 361 -28.52 -20.11 37.13
C PHE A 361 -29.89 -20.50 36.54
N SER A 362 -30.26 -20.12 35.32
CA SER A 362 -31.54 -20.54 34.73
C SER A 362 -31.46 -21.76 33.78
N LYS A 363 -30.32 -22.44 33.68
CA LYS A 363 -30.14 -23.65 32.84
C LYS A 363 -29.84 -24.92 33.65
N LEU A 364 -29.80 -24.84 34.98
CA LEU A 364 -29.52 -25.98 35.87
C LEU A 364 -30.67 -26.34 36.82
N PHE A 365 -31.73 -25.50 36.91
CA PHE A 365 -32.94 -25.80 37.69
C PHE A 365 -34.18 -25.21 37.00
N GLY A 366 -34.50 -25.76 35.83
CA GLY A 366 -35.75 -25.52 35.10
C GLY A 366 -36.09 -26.75 34.29
#